data_AF-A0A292RUY0-F1
#
_entry.id   AF-A0A292RUY0-F1
#
_cell.length_a   1.000
_cell.length_b   1.000
_cell.length_c   1.000
_cell.angle_alpha   90.00
_cell.angle_beta   90.00
_cell.angle_gamma   90.00
#
_symmetry.space_group_name_H-M   'P 1'
#
loop_
_entity.id
_entity.type
_entity.pdbx_description
1 polymer ?
#
loop_
_entity_poly.entity_id
_entity_poly.type
_entity_poly.pdbx_seq_one_letter_code
_entity_poly.pdbx_strand_id
1 'polypeptide(L)'
;MKKLILNSICILGIVLLCSCSNTSVSVAPRSEKTPHATEEKSKSHETKTENVNTDKMQGVYLRSCKPVWQYSQVYDGDYYYLVTDGNWNYTVMKNKEPIGKFLIPKGGIMGTFAVEGDKAYSIIYSNDEDELYPTYLAQIDYKKSSIKKIDIDFTILDRVYGDDRFDYMQIQDEKIFFDNREKYPDDIYHLNPYKSGQFSMYDIKKEKMTALNIPKEMQKALPHVNLVGNAFWYANEIKGKVAIYTYNWKTGEQKKAASSKIDKKAKGNLMIYVDEDYIYCSELAIPRHGGKAKKVLKDAVVCPEYWYGNRSGSRFFSSNSKYLYYLDKNYHLKRYDKRTGSVKGYGKGKYMSVDCTEKGVYVKKYKKVMFPGYTGSGWYYDDDIEDPDVKERTKLRFFKE
;
A
#
# COMPACT_ATOMS: atom_id res chain seq x y z
N MET A 1 -8.10 56.51 13.86
CA MET A 1 -8.65 57.50 12.89
C MET A 1 -8.81 56.79 11.54
N LYS A 2 -10.02 56.32 11.23
CA LYS A 2 -10.88 56.70 10.07
C LYS A 2 -10.12 56.75 8.72
N LYS A 3 -10.49 55.98 7.67
CA LYS A 3 -11.81 55.96 7.02
C LYS A 3 -12.16 54.63 6.31
N LEU A 4 -13.42 54.24 6.46
CA LEU A 4 -14.27 53.44 5.56
C LEU A 4 -14.41 54.11 4.19
N ILE A 5 -14.57 53.31 3.10
CA ILE A 5 -15.58 53.54 2.05
C ILE A 5 -16.18 52.18 1.61
N LEU A 6 -17.50 52.22 1.47
CA LEU A 6 -18.51 51.22 1.16
C LEU A 6 -18.55 50.85 -0.33
N ASN A 7 -19.03 49.64 -0.68
CA ASN A 7 -20.18 49.50 -1.58
C ASN A 7 -20.68 48.05 -1.71
N SER A 8 -21.94 47.86 -1.32
CA SER A 8 -22.78 46.68 -1.50
C SER A 8 -23.54 46.77 -2.83
N ILE A 9 -23.71 45.66 -3.56
CA ILE A 9 -24.81 45.49 -4.52
C ILE A 9 -25.39 44.08 -4.36
N CYS A 10 -26.60 44.02 -3.81
CA CYS A 10 -27.55 42.91 -3.92
C CYS A 10 -28.32 43.05 -5.24
N ILE A 11 -28.55 41.96 -5.98
CA ILE A 11 -29.71 41.88 -6.90
C ILE A 11 -30.39 40.51 -6.77
N LEU A 12 -31.67 40.61 -6.36
CA LEU A 12 -32.71 39.59 -6.29
C LEU A 12 -33.06 39.00 -7.66
N GLY A 13 -33.59 37.77 -7.63
CA GLY A 13 -34.27 37.16 -8.78
C GLY A 13 -35.64 37.75 -9.07
N ILE A 14 -36.11 37.54 -10.29
CA ILE A 14 -37.51 37.64 -10.71
C ILE A 14 -37.83 36.42 -11.59
N VAL A 15 -38.87 35.71 -11.17
CA VAL A 15 -39.64 34.70 -11.91
C VAL A 15 -40.76 35.42 -12.65
N LEU A 16 -41.18 34.92 -13.84
CA LEU A 16 -42.52 34.95 -14.47
C LEU A 16 -42.33 34.76 -15.99
N LEU A 17 -43.17 34.13 -16.81
CA LEU A 17 -44.31 33.20 -16.70
C LEU A 17 -44.56 32.69 -18.14
N CYS A 18 -45.26 31.57 -18.27
CA CYS A 18 -45.62 30.91 -19.53
C CYS A 18 -46.54 31.76 -20.43
N SER A 19 -46.49 31.52 -21.75
CA SER A 19 -47.71 31.43 -22.58
C SER A 19 -47.46 30.60 -23.84
N CYS A 20 -48.34 29.61 -24.05
CA CYS A 20 -48.46 28.84 -25.28
C CYS A 20 -49.47 29.53 -26.20
N SER A 21 -49.18 29.60 -27.49
CA SER A 21 -50.20 29.76 -28.55
C SER A 21 -49.76 29.00 -29.80
N ASN A 22 -50.57 28.00 -30.15
CA ASN A 22 -50.44 27.20 -31.37
C ASN A 22 -50.88 28.02 -32.58
N THR A 23 -50.03 28.10 -33.61
CA THR A 23 -50.49 28.29 -35.00
C THR A 23 -49.69 27.37 -35.90
N SER A 24 -50.41 26.49 -36.59
CA SER A 24 -49.88 25.46 -37.49
C SER A 24 -49.53 26.03 -38.87
N VAL A 25 -48.27 25.89 -39.29
CA VAL A 25 -47.87 25.93 -40.70
C VAL A 25 -46.90 24.77 -40.94
N SER A 26 -47.29 23.86 -41.83
CA SER A 26 -46.52 22.70 -42.26
C SER A 26 -45.37 23.14 -43.17
N VAL A 27 -44.13 22.92 -42.76
CA VAL A 27 -42.93 23.06 -43.60
C VAL A 27 -42.02 21.83 -43.38
N ALA A 28 -41.59 21.22 -44.48
CA ALA A 28 -40.79 19.99 -44.53
C ALA A 28 -39.49 20.07 -43.69
N PRO A 29 -39.00 18.94 -43.12
CA PRO A 29 -37.89 18.95 -42.17
C PRO A 29 -36.57 19.33 -42.85
N ARG A 30 -36.06 20.52 -42.51
CA ARG A 30 -34.71 20.97 -42.79
C ARG A 30 -33.81 20.41 -41.69
N SER A 31 -32.83 19.58 -42.04
CA SER A 31 -31.92 18.95 -41.07
C SER A 31 -31.04 20.02 -40.39
N GLU A 32 -31.38 20.42 -39.18
CA GLU A 32 -30.48 21.17 -38.31
C GLU A 32 -29.41 20.22 -37.77
N LYS A 33 -28.20 20.34 -38.32
CA LYS A 33 -27.00 19.72 -37.74
C LYS A 33 -26.72 20.44 -36.41
N THR A 34 -27.08 19.80 -35.30
CA THR A 34 -26.51 20.10 -33.98
C THR A 34 -24.99 19.96 -34.10
N PRO A 35 -24.18 20.86 -33.52
CA PRO A 35 -22.73 20.65 -33.47
C PRO A 35 -22.47 19.46 -32.54
N HIS A 36 -22.40 18.26 -33.11
CA HIS A 36 -21.79 17.14 -32.44
C HIS A 36 -20.33 17.51 -32.20
N ALA A 37 -19.95 17.61 -30.93
CA ALA A 37 -18.56 17.58 -30.55
C ALA A 37 -17.96 16.28 -31.09
N THR A 38 -17.25 16.39 -32.21
CA THR A 38 -16.42 15.31 -32.73
C THR A 38 -15.35 15.08 -31.67
N GLU A 39 -15.47 14.01 -30.89
CA GLU A 39 -14.33 13.48 -30.15
C GLU A 39 -13.21 13.28 -31.17
N GLU A 40 -12.17 14.10 -31.09
CA GLU A 40 -10.89 13.75 -31.69
C GLU A 40 -10.55 12.36 -31.17
N LYS A 41 -10.54 11.38 -32.06
CA LYS A 41 -9.97 10.05 -31.82
C LYS A 41 -8.53 10.26 -31.39
N SER A 42 -8.31 10.39 -30.09
CA SER A 42 -6.99 10.31 -29.49
C SER A 42 -6.36 9.03 -29.98
N LYS A 43 -5.25 9.13 -30.72
CA LYS A 43 -4.49 8.00 -31.23
C LYS A 43 -4.17 7.08 -30.05
N SER A 44 -4.90 5.97 -29.96
CA SER A 44 -4.75 4.98 -28.90
C SER A 44 -3.41 4.30 -29.05
N HIS A 45 -2.48 4.58 -28.15
CA HIS A 45 -1.30 3.74 -27.98
C HIS A 45 -1.72 2.53 -27.14
N GLU A 46 -1.89 1.39 -27.80
CA GLU A 46 -1.97 0.10 -27.11
C GLU A 46 -0.67 -0.11 -26.34
N THR A 47 -0.79 -0.31 -25.03
CA THR A 47 0.37 -0.61 -24.19
C THR A 47 0.59 -2.12 -24.30
N LYS A 48 1.59 -2.54 -25.08
CA LYS A 48 2.07 -3.93 -25.03
C LYS A 48 2.51 -4.20 -23.58
N THR A 49 1.86 -5.16 -22.95
CA THR A 49 2.07 -5.56 -21.57
C THR A 49 2.55 -7.01 -21.55
N GLU A 50 3.49 -7.31 -20.66
CA GLU A 50 4.05 -8.66 -20.58
C GLU A 50 3.13 -9.61 -19.79
N ASN A 51 2.98 -10.82 -20.35
CA ASN A 51 2.38 -11.95 -19.65
C ASN A 51 3.38 -12.49 -18.62
N VAL A 52 3.13 -12.22 -17.34
CA VAL A 52 3.85 -12.83 -16.21
C VAL A 52 3.04 -13.97 -15.63
N ASN A 53 3.69 -15.08 -15.29
CA ASN A 53 2.98 -16.15 -14.60
C ASN A 53 2.72 -15.73 -13.12
N THR A 54 1.45 -15.52 -12.76
CA THR A 54 0.99 -15.23 -11.39
C THR A 54 0.85 -16.45 -10.51
N ASP A 55 1.01 -17.66 -11.04
CA ASP A 55 1.17 -18.89 -10.26
C ASP A 55 2.47 -18.86 -9.42
N LYS A 56 3.35 -17.89 -9.67
CA LYS A 56 4.56 -17.68 -8.88
C LYS A 56 4.22 -16.95 -7.59
N MET A 57 4.75 -17.48 -6.48
CA MET A 57 4.59 -16.90 -5.15
C MET A 57 4.99 -15.42 -5.15
N GLN A 58 4.12 -14.55 -4.62
CA GLN A 58 4.46 -13.15 -4.37
C GLN A 58 5.33 -13.09 -3.11
N GLY A 59 6.36 -12.24 -3.16
CA GLY A 59 7.10 -11.87 -1.97
C GLY A 59 6.18 -11.18 -0.97
N VAL A 60 6.40 -11.45 0.31
CA VAL A 60 5.62 -10.89 1.40
C VAL A 60 6.41 -9.77 2.03
N TYR A 61 5.84 -8.56 2.02
CA TYR A 61 6.41 -7.45 2.77
C TYR A 61 6.30 -7.66 4.28
N LEU A 62 7.35 -7.30 5.02
CA LEU A 62 7.25 -7.08 6.46
C LEU A 62 6.42 -5.82 6.69
N ARG A 63 5.29 -5.98 7.37
CA ARG A 63 4.30 -4.92 7.60
C ARG A 63 4.41 -4.38 9.01
N SER A 64 4.22 -3.08 9.17
CA SER A 64 4.14 -2.42 10.48
C SER A 64 3.11 -3.12 11.37
N CYS A 65 3.53 -3.40 12.60
CA CYS A 65 2.68 -3.84 13.70
C CYS A 65 2.75 -2.87 14.88
N LYS A 66 2.98 -1.58 14.59
CA LYS A 66 3.08 -0.51 15.58
C LYS A 66 1.97 0.51 15.37
N PRO A 67 0.83 0.38 16.06
CA PRO A 67 0.44 -0.66 17.03
C PRO A 67 -0.03 -1.98 16.40
N VAL A 68 -0.09 -3.05 17.20
CA VAL A 68 -0.30 -4.45 16.75
C VAL A 68 -1.54 -4.60 15.88
N TRP A 69 -2.61 -3.89 16.24
CA TRP A 69 -3.88 -3.96 15.52
C TRP A 69 -3.80 -3.42 14.09
N GLN A 70 -2.76 -2.66 13.72
CA GLN A 70 -2.54 -2.22 12.34
C GLN A 70 -2.18 -3.38 11.42
N TYR A 71 -1.48 -4.39 11.93
CA TYR A 71 -1.04 -5.52 11.12
C TYR A 71 -2.23 -6.27 10.51
N SER A 72 -2.21 -6.40 9.19
CA SER A 72 -3.00 -7.37 8.44
C SER A 72 -2.30 -7.73 7.15
N GLN A 73 -2.52 -8.95 6.70
CA GLN A 73 -1.90 -9.50 5.50
C GLN A 73 -2.84 -10.50 4.85
N VAL A 74 -2.84 -10.54 3.52
CA VAL A 74 -3.41 -11.66 2.76
C VAL A 74 -2.24 -12.48 2.22
N TYR A 75 -2.29 -13.78 2.44
CA TYR A 75 -1.28 -14.72 1.96
C TYR A 75 -1.92 -16.07 1.67
N ASP A 76 -1.60 -16.63 0.51
CA ASP A 76 -2.14 -17.93 0.06
C ASP A 76 -3.68 -18.03 0.21
N GLY A 77 -4.39 -16.98 -0.21
CA GLY A 77 -5.85 -16.92 -0.15
C GLY A 77 -6.47 -16.69 1.23
N ASP A 78 -5.66 -16.58 2.27
CA ASP A 78 -6.11 -16.43 3.66
C ASP A 78 -5.75 -15.06 4.24
N TYR A 79 -6.62 -14.55 5.14
CA TYR A 79 -6.42 -13.29 5.84
C TYR A 79 -5.81 -13.51 7.22
N TYR A 80 -4.66 -12.87 7.46
CA TYR A 80 -3.91 -12.92 8.71
C TYR A 80 -3.94 -11.58 9.43
N TYR A 81 -4.05 -11.62 10.76
CA TYR A 81 -3.89 -10.48 11.64
C TYR A 81 -3.41 -10.93 13.03
N LEU A 82 -2.98 -9.98 13.84
CA LEU A 82 -2.49 -10.24 15.19
C LEU A 82 -3.47 -9.72 16.25
N VAL A 83 -3.49 -10.41 17.38
CA VAL A 83 -4.13 -9.97 18.62
C VAL A 83 -3.07 -10.07 19.73
N THR A 84 -3.03 -9.09 20.64
CA THR A 84 -2.15 -9.07 21.81
C THR A 84 -2.99 -8.95 23.08
N ASP A 85 -2.48 -9.48 24.19
CA ASP A 85 -3.04 -9.27 25.54
C ASP A 85 -2.31 -8.20 26.36
N GLY A 86 -1.32 -7.52 25.76
CA GLY A 86 -0.54 -6.46 26.40
C GLY A 86 0.72 -6.92 27.14
N ASN A 87 1.09 -8.21 27.12
CA ASN A 87 2.29 -8.71 27.81
C ASN A 87 3.28 -9.40 26.86
N TRP A 88 3.59 -8.77 25.72
CA TRP A 88 4.41 -9.37 24.65
C TRP A 88 3.87 -10.73 24.12
N ASN A 89 2.63 -11.10 24.45
CA ASN A 89 1.98 -12.31 23.94
C ASN A 89 1.15 -11.96 22.71
N TYR A 90 1.40 -12.70 21.65
CA TYR A 90 0.76 -12.47 20.36
C TYR A 90 0.04 -13.75 19.93
N THR A 91 -1.21 -13.59 19.51
CA THR A 91 -2.00 -14.65 18.86
C THR A 91 -2.09 -14.35 17.37
N VAL A 92 -1.68 -15.32 16.55
CA VAL A 92 -1.85 -15.26 15.10
C VAL A 92 -3.24 -15.74 14.75
N MET A 93 -4.00 -14.87 14.09
CA MET A 93 -5.36 -15.14 13.66
C MET A 93 -5.39 -15.34 12.14
N LYS A 94 -6.05 -16.40 11.67
CA LYS A 94 -6.30 -16.72 10.27
C LYS A 94 -7.80 -16.79 10.02
N ASN A 95 -8.32 -15.94 9.14
CA ASN A 95 -9.76 -15.86 8.82
C ASN A 95 -10.66 -15.80 10.07
N LYS A 96 -10.22 -15.08 11.10
CA LYS A 96 -10.89 -14.90 12.41
C LYS A 96 -10.77 -16.07 13.39
N GLU A 97 -10.03 -17.13 13.03
CA GLU A 97 -9.72 -18.25 13.93
C GLU A 97 -8.26 -18.16 14.43
N PRO A 98 -8.00 -18.45 15.71
CA PRO A 98 -6.62 -18.50 16.23
C PRO A 98 -5.90 -19.74 15.68
N ILE A 99 -4.68 -19.57 15.18
CA ILE A 99 -3.87 -20.69 14.63
C ILE A 99 -2.55 -20.91 15.37
N GLY A 100 -2.24 -20.07 16.35
CA GLY A 100 -1.07 -20.20 17.18
C GLY A 100 -0.77 -18.93 17.97
N LYS A 101 0.21 -19.03 18.84
CA LYS A 101 0.64 -17.95 19.73
C LYS A 101 2.15 -17.97 19.93
N PHE A 102 2.73 -16.83 20.24
CA PHE A 102 4.14 -16.70 20.57
C PHE A 102 4.34 -15.55 21.56
N LEU A 103 5.45 -15.58 22.26
CA LEU A 103 5.87 -14.54 23.21
C LEU A 103 7.17 -13.92 22.69
N ILE A 104 7.22 -12.60 22.58
CA ILE A 104 8.50 -11.89 22.39
C ILE A 104 9.20 -11.81 23.76
N PRO A 105 10.49 -12.19 23.88
CA PRO A 105 11.21 -12.08 25.14
C PRO A 105 11.18 -10.65 25.70
N LYS A 106 11.11 -10.52 27.03
CA LYS A 106 11.10 -9.22 27.72
C LYS A 106 12.28 -8.36 27.27
N GLY A 107 12.01 -7.08 27.01
CA GLY A 107 12.97 -6.12 26.48
C GLY A 107 13.01 -6.05 24.94
N GLY A 108 12.18 -6.84 24.24
CA GLY A 108 12.04 -6.77 22.79
C GLY A 108 10.67 -6.20 22.36
N ILE A 109 10.68 -5.27 21.41
CA ILE A 109 9.47 -4.74 20.76
C ILE A 109 9.35 -5.30 19.35
N MET A 110 8.19 -5.86 19.02
CA MET A 110 7.88 -6.29 17.66
C MET A 110 7.58 -5.05 16.80
N GLY A 111 8.39 -4.77 15.78
CA GLY A 111 8.14 -3.63 14.89
C GLY A 111 7.39 -3.99 13.63
N THR A 112 7.72 -5.14 13.04
CA THR A 112 7.02 -5.65 11.86
C THR A 112 6.71 -7.12 11.96
N PHE A 113 5.79 -7.59 11.12
CA PHE A 113 5.41 -8.98 11.05
C PHE A 113 5.06 -9.38 9.60
N ALA A 114 5.39 -10.60 9.22
CA ALA A 114 5.02 -11.21 7.95
C ALA A 114 4.78 -12.70 8.13
N VAL A 115 3.69 -13.22 7.58
CA VAL A 115 3.44 -14.68 7.47
C VAL A 115 3.95 -15.18 6.13
N GLU A 116 4.74 -16.25 6.12
CA GLU A 116 5.15 -16.97 4.91
C GLU A 116 5.06 -18.47 5.18
N GLY A 117 4.14 -19.15 4.49
CA GLY A 117 3.84 -20.55 4.71
C GLY A 117 3.39 -20.85 6.14
N ASP A 118 4.08 -21.77 6.81
CA ASP A 118 3.84 -22.17 8.20
C ASP A 118 4.66 -21.38 9.22
N LYS A 119 5.45 -20.41 8.77
CA LYS A 119 6.32 -19.56 9.61
C LYS A 119 5.87 -18.11 9.57
N ALA A 120 6.37 -17.34 10.52
CA ALA A 120 6.30 -15.90 10.47
C ALA A 120 7.67 -15.27 10.74
N TYR A 121 7.82 -14.03 10.34
CA TYR A 121 9.07 -13.28 10.43
C TYR A 121 8.80 -11.90 10.98
N SER A 122 9.71 -11.40 11.81
CA SER A 122 9.56 -10.10 12.45
C SER A 122 10.91 -9.46 12.75
N ILE A 123 11.00 -8.14 12.60
CA ILE A 123 12.10 -7.37 13.17
C ILE A 123 11.78 -7.05 14.63
N ILE A 124 12.70 -7.42 15.50
CA ILE A 124 12.63 -7.13 16.92
C ILE A 124 13.56 -5.95 17.24
N TYR A 125 13.02 -4.94 17.92
CA TYR A 125 13.74 -3.76 18.37
C TYR A 125 14.06 -3.89 19.86
N SER A 126 15.14 -3.24 20.31
CA SER A 126 15.41 -3.12 21.75
C SER A 126 14.38 -2.20 22.41
N ASN A 127 14.00 -2.50 23.66
CA ASN A 127 13.17 -1.65 24.51
C ASN A 127 14.01 -0.81 25.49
N ASP A 128 15.25 -0.45 25.12
CA ASP A 128 16.08 0.40 25.96
C ASP A 128 15.63 1.87 25.83
N GLU A 129 15.53 2.58 26.96
CA GLU A 129 14.84 3.88 27.13
C GLU A 129 15.34 5.01 26.20
N ASP A 130 16.55 4.89 25.67
CA ASP A 130 17.19 5.97 24.91
C ASP A 130 17.05 5.81 23.38
N GLU A 131 17.10 4.59 22.82
CA GLU A 131 17.13 4.41 21.35
C GLU A 131 16.60 3.03 20.87
N LEU A 132 15.57 3.04 20.01
CA LEU A 132 15.04 1.84 19.34
C LEU A 132 15.88 1.43 18.14
N TYR A 133 16.82 0.52 18.36
CA TYR A 133 17.54 -0.13 17.27
C TYR A 133 16.95 -1.49 16.92
N PRO A 134 16.87 -1.85 15.62
CA PRO A 134 16.59 -3.23 15.24
C PRO A 134 17.73 -4.10 15.78
N THR A 135 17.37 -5.11 16.58
CA THR A 135 18.34 -5.97 17.26
C THR A 135 18.59 -7.24 16.47
N TYR A 136 17.51 -7.92 16.07
CA TYR A 136 17.59 -9.15 15.30
C TYR A 136 16.32 -9.37 14.48
N LEU A 137 16.42 -10.26 13.49
CA LEU A 137 15.27 -10.81 12.82
C LEU A 137 14.83 -12.08 13.56
N ALA A 138 13.55 -12.17 13.89
CA ALA A 138 12.94 -13.36 14.45
C ALA A 138 12.31 -14.21 13.35
N GLN A 139 12.61 -15.51 13.32
CA GLN A 139 11.75 -16.51 12.71
C GLN A 139 10.86 -17.11 13.79
N ILE A 140 9.55 -17.10 13.58
CA ILE A 140 8.53 -17.42 14.56
C ILE A 140 7.78 -18.67 14.09
N ASP A 141 7.85 -19.73 14.88
CA ASP A 141 6.95 -20.88 14.79
C ASP A 141 5.84 -20.69 15.83
N TYR A 142 4.77 -20.02 15.40
CA TYR A 142 3.63 -19.68 16.25
C TYR A 142 2.79 -20.90 16.64
N LYS A 143 2.95 -22.04 15.96
CA LYS A 143 2.25 -23.30 16.33
C LYS A 143 2.95 -23.98 17.50
N LYS A 144 4.28 -23.87 17.58
CA LYS A 144 5.10 -24.38 18.69
C LYS A 144 5.41 -23.34 19.76
N SER A 145 4.94 -22.11 19.58
CA SER A 145 5.25 -20.97 20.47
C SER A 145 6.75 -20.76 20.67
N SER A 146 7.53 -20.86 19.59
CA SER A 146 8.98 -20.73 19.62
C SER A 146 9.49 -19.67 18.66
N ILE A 147 10.58 -19.01 19.05
CA ILE A 147 11.26 -17.99 18.25
C ILE A 147 12.72 -18.41 18.06
N LYS A 148 13.15 -18.44 16.81
CA LYS A 148 14.56 -18.56 16.43
C LYS A 148 15.08 -17.15 16.08
N LYS A 149 16.12 -16.72 16.78
CA LYS A 149 16.86 -15.52 16.40
C LYS A 149 17.67 -15.80 15.13
N ILE A 150 17.55 -14.90 14.17
CA ILE A 150 18.38 -14.85 12.97
C ILE A 150 19.23 -13.59 13.13
N ASP A 151 20.48 -13.81 13.52
CA ASP A 151 21.44 -12.74 13.73
C ASP A 151 21.87 -12.21 12.37
N ILE A 152 21.21 -11.13 11.97
CA ILE A 152 21.61 -10.31 10.84
C ILE A 152 22.40 -9.16 11.43
N ASP A 153 23.55 -8.87 10.83
CA ASP A 153 24.31 -7.69 11.19
C ASP A 153 23.54 -6.42 10.76
N PHE A 154 22.66 -5.95 11.65
CA PHE A 154 21.91 -4.71 11.45
C PHE A 154 22.81 -3.48 11.51
N THR A 155 24.08 -3.57 11.91
CA THR A 155 25.02 -2.43 11.82
C THR A 155 25.32 -2.07 10.36
N ILE A 156 25.13 -3.01 9.41
CA ILE A 156 25.18 -2.76 7.97
C ILE A 156 23.88 -2.11 7.46
N LEU A 157 22.78 -2.30 8.19
CA LEU A 157 21.43 -1.86 7.82
C LEU A 157 21.03 -0.54 8.51
N ASP A 158 21.69 -0.17 9.61
CA ASP A 158 21.51 1.02 10.47
C ASP A 158 20.08 1.19 11.01
N ARG A 159 19.11 1.38 10.12
CA ARG A 159 17.70 1.04 10.32
C ARG A 159 17.12 0.52 9.02
N VAL A 160 16.31 -0.54 9.12
CA VAL A 160 15.39 -0.86 8.02
C VAL A 160 14.29 0.18 8.09
N TYR A 161 14.35 1.14 7.17
CA TYR A 161 13.31 2.11 7.00
C TYR A 161 12.25 1.60 6.02
N GLY A 162 11.04 2.09 6.22
CA GLY A 162 9.86 1.76 5.44
C GLY A 162 8.93 2.96 5.29
N ASP A 163 7.80 2.76 4.62
CA ASP A 163 6.65 3.62 4.91
C ASP A 163 5.93 3.09 6.19
N ASP A 164 5.01 3.87 6.76
CA ASP A 164 4.28 3.45 7.98
C ASP A 164 3.55 2.09 7.85
N ARG A 165 3.42 1.55 6.63
CA ARG A 165 2.73 0.29 6.33
C ARG A 165 3.72 -0.85 6.07
N PHE A 166 4.86 -0.57 5.46
CA PHE A 166 5.82 -1.56 4.97
C PHE A 166 7.24 -1.13 5.25
N ASP A 167 8.00 -2.00 5.92
CA ASP A 167 9.45 -1.96 5.81
C ASP A 167 9.84 -2.25 4.37
N TYR A 168 10.94 -1.68 3.87
CA TYR A 168 11.45 -2.03 2.54
C TYR A 168 12.14 -3.40 2.53
N MET A 169 11.47 -4.39 3.10
CA MET A 169 11.87 -5.77 3.23
C MET A 169 10.77 -6.71 2.76
N GLN A 170 11.16 -7.68 1.92
CA GLN A 170 10.27 -8.74 1.46
C GLN A 170 10.88 -10.11 1.72
N ILE A 171 10.04 -11.08 2.04
CA ILE A 171 10.42 -12.48 2.16
C ILE A 171 9.80 -13.32 1.05
N GLN A 172 10.61 -14.19 0.45
CA GLN A 172 10.17 -15.21 -0.49
C GLN A 172 11.11 -16.42 -0.43
N ASP A 173 10.56 -17.62 -0.25
CA ASP A 173 11.31 -18.88 -0.22
C ASP A 173 12.47 -18.86 0.79
N GLU A 174 12.17 -18.39 2.02
CA GLU A 174 13.14 -18.24 3.11
C GLU A 174 14.36 -17.37 2.73
N LYS A 175 14.19 -16.47 1.75
CA LYS A 175 15.14 -15.40 1.41
C LYS A 175 14.51 -14.06 1.68
N ILE A 176 15.30 -13.19 2.28
CA ILE A 176 14.86 -11.86 2.69
C ILE A 176 15.59 -10.86 1.84
N PHE A 177 14.83 -10.00 1.18
CA PHE A 177 15.33 -8.97 0.29
C PHE A 177 15.20 -7.63 0.98
N PHE A 178 16.31 -6.90 1.06
CA PHE A 178 16.43 -5.61 1.73
C PHE A 178 16.68 -4.53 0.69
N ASP A 179 15.90 -3.46 0.77
CA ASP A 179 16.00 -2.33 -0.13
C ASP A 179 16.42 -1.08 0.65
N ASN A 180 17.73 -0.90 0.80
CA ASN A 180 18.35 0.21 1.52
C ASN A 180 18.84 1.31 0.55
N ARG A 181 18.08 1.54 -0.51
CA ARG A 181 18.46 2.52 -1.55
C ARG A 181 18.07 3.95 -1.19
N GLU A 182 17.13 4.14 -0.28
CA GLU A 182 16.78 5.48 0.19
C GLU A 182 17.89 6.05 1.06
N LYS A 183 18.27 7.29 0.75
CA LYS A 183 19.13 8.10 1.61
C LYS A 183 18.20 8.93 2.49
N TYR A 184 18.13 8.62 3.77
CA TYR A 184 17.45 9.48 4.74
C TYR A 184 18.30 10.73 4.98
N PRO A 185 17.70 11.94 4.99
CA PRO A 185 18.44 13.18 5.11
C PRO A 185 18.93 13.53 6.54
N ASP A 186 18.82 12.65 7.54
CA ASP A 186 19.14 13.00 8.93
C ASP A 186 20.51 12.50 9.38
N ASP A 187 21.50 13.40 9.30
CA ASP A 187 22.88 13.31 9.80
C ASP A 187 23.03 13.19 11.34
N ILE A 188 22.01 12.76 12.09
CA ILE A 188 21.98 12.97 13.56
C ILE A 188 22.30 11.71 14.39
N TYR A 189 22.26 10.48 13.85
CA TYR A 189 22.43 9.26 14.67
C TYR A 189 23.37 8.17 14.10
N HIS A 190 24.16 8.49 13.07
CA HIS A 190 25.00 7.47 12.43
C HIS A 190 26.31 7.23 13.21
N LEU A 191 26.35 6.19 14.05
CA LEU A 191 27.58 5.71 14.71
C LEU A 191 28.41 4.76 13.82
N ASN A 192 27.88 4.31 12.68
CA ASN A 192 28.57 3.45 11.71
C ASN A 192 28.39 3.95 10.26
N PRO A 193 29.33 3.64 9.34
CA PRO A 193 29.22 4.06 7.94
C PRO A 193 28.06 3.35 7.24
N TYR A 194 26.87 3.97 7.28
CA TYR A 194 25.67 3.56 6.54
C TYR A 194 25.98 3.40 5.05
N LYS A 195 25.84 2.19 4.50
CA LYS A 195 25.99 1.93 3.07
C LYS A 195 24.66 2.11 2.34
N SER A 196 24.16 3.35 2.32
CA SER A 196 23.03 3.74 1.46
C SER A 196 23.25 3.31 0.00
N GLY A 197 22.19 2.96 -0.71
CA GLY A 197 22.26 2.64 -2.14
C GLY A 197 22.42 1.16 -2.46
N GLN A 198 22.29 0.27 -1.49
CA GLN A 198 22.40 -1.18 -1.70
C GLN A 198 21.03 -1.88 -1.72
N PHE A 199 20.94 -2.92 -2.55
CA PHE A 199 19.82 -3.86 -2.56
C PHE A 199 20.42 -5.25 -2.29
N SER A 200 19.96 -5.93 -1.26
CA SER A 200 20.64 -7.12 -0.71
C SER A 200 19.66 -8.26 -0.48
N MET A 201 20.19 -9.48 -0.40
CA MET A 201 19.44 -10.69 -0.08
C MET A 201 20.15 -11.45 1.03
N TYR A 202 19.42 -11.79 2.09
CA TYR A 202 19.85 -12.76 3.10
C TYR A 202 19.18 -14.11 2.83
N ASP A 203 19.98 -15.16 2.63
CA ASP A 203 19.51 -16.54 2.52
C ASP A 203 19.52 -17.19 3.91
N ILE A 204 18.33 -17.46 4.48
CA ILE A 204 18.21 -17.97 5.85
C ILE A 204 18.82 -19.38 6.00
N LYS A 205 18.78 -20.21 4.95
CA LYS A 205 19.33 -21.56 5.01
C LYS A 205 20.85 -21.56 4.98
N LYS A 206 21.42 -20.63 4.23
CA LYS A 206 22.88 -20.50 4.08
C LYS A 206 23.48 -19.52 5.09
N GLU A 207 22.65 -18.83 5.85
CA GLU A 207 23.02 -17.78 6.81
C GLU A 207 23.97 -16.75 6.16
N LYS A 208 23.64 -16.33 4.93
CA LYS A 208 24.53 -15.54 4.09
C LYS A 208 23.83 -14.32 3.49
N MET A 209 24.43 -13.15 3.71
CA MET A 209 24.10 -11.91 3.02
C MET A 209 24.79 -11.83 1.65
N THR A 210 24.06 -11.40 0.63
CA THR A 210 24.55 -11.19 -0.74
C THR A 210 24.03 -9.85 -1.26
N ALA A 211 24.94 -8.95 -1.65
CA ALA A 211 24.56 -7.75 -2.37
C ALA A 211 24.10 -8.12 -3.80
N LEU A 212 22.98 -7.54 -4.24
CA LEU A 212 22.42 -7.75 -5.57
C LEU A 212 22.76 -6.58 -6.49
N ASN A 213 23.26 -6.90 -7.68
CA ASN A 213 23.55 -5.90 -8.71
C ASN A 213 22.28 -5.49 -9.43
N ILE A 214 21.74 -4.32 -9.09
CA ILE A 214 20.51 -3.80 -9.71
C ILE A 214 20.80 -2.83 -10.88
N PRO A 215 19.91 -2.76 -11.89
CA PRO A 215 20.11 -1.89 -13.03
C PRO A 215 19.91 -0.41 -12.71
N LYS A 216 20.43 0.48 -13.57
CA LYS A 216 20.37 1.95 -13.40
C LYS A 216 18.94 2.48 -13.25
N GLU A 217 17.98 1.92 -13.98
CA GLU A 217 16.58 2.31 -13.89
C GLU A 217 15.97 1.90 -12.55
N MET A 218 16.37 0.76 -11.99
CA MET A 218 15.94 0.37 -10.66
C MET A 218 16.56 1.32 -9.64
N GLN A 219 17.88 1.60 -9.71
CA GLN A 219 18.55 2.56 -8.80
C GLN A 219 17.88 3.94 -8.75
N LYS A 220 17.29 4.39 -9.85
CA LYS A 220 16.55 5.67 -9.93
C LYS A 220 15.15 5.60 -9.33
N ALA A 221 14.55 4.41 -9.25
CA ALA A 221 13.27 4.22 -8.61
C ALA A 221 13.46 4.34 -7.11
N LEU A 222 12.54 5.07 -6.47
CA LEU A 222 12.41 5.05 -5.01
C LEU A 222 12.18 3.59 -4.54
N PRO A 223 12.46 3.26 -3.27
CA PRO A 223 12.13 1.96 -2.71
C PRO A 223 10.64 1.62 -2.93
N HIS A 224 10.26 0.35 -2.74
CA HIS A 224 8.99 -0.28 -3.16
C HIS A 224 9.08 -1.02 -4.51
N VAL A 225 9.84 -2.11 -4.49
CA VAL A 225 9.79 -3.13 -5.55
C VAL A 225 8.84 -4.25 -5.17
N ASN A 226 8.04 -4.82 -6.05
CA ASN A 226 7.24 -5.99 -5.71
C ASN A 226 7.90 -7.26 -6.28
N LEU A 227 8.24 -8.22 -5.43
CA LEU A 227 8.84 -9.48 -5.84
C LEU A 227 7.76 -10.47 -6.29
N VAL A 228 7.79 -10.88 -7.56
CA VAL A 228 6.89 -11.89 -8.11
C VAL A 228 7.72 -12.98 -8.77
N GLY A 229 7.78 -14.15 -8.16
CA GLY A 229 8.75 -15.19 -8.55
C GLY A 229 10.18 -14.64 -8.52
N ASN A 230 10.93 -14.75 -9.62
CA ASN A 230 12.30 -14.26 -9.69
C ASN A 230 12.43 -12.80 -10.17
N ALA A 231 11.33 -12.05 -10.27
CA ALA A 231 11.34 -10.71 -10.86
C ALA A 231 10.92 -9.64 -9.84
N PHE A 232 11.74 -8.60 -9.72
CA PHE A 232 11.37 -7.35 -9.05
C PHE A 232 10.62 -6.45 -10.02
N TRP A 233 9.42 -6.05 -9.63
CA TRP A 233 8.60 -5.07 -10.32
C TRP A 233 8.79 -3.70 -9.68
N TYR A 234 9.10 -2.69 -10.48
CA TYR A 234 9.28 -1.32 -9.98
C TYR A 234 8.87 -0.29 -11.02
N ALA A 235 8.61 0.93 -10.56
CA ALA A 235 8.12 2.00 -11.40
C ALA A 235 8.97 3.26 -11.25
N ASN A 236 9.12 3.97 -12.36
CA ASN A 236 9.69 5.30 -12.42
C ASN A 236 8.65 6.28 -12.96
N GLU A 237 8.60 7.50 -12.41
CA GLU A 237 7.92 8.61 -13.06
C GLU A 237 8.87 9.31 -14.02
N ILE A 238 8.55 9.32 -15.32
CA ILE A 238 9.34 9.96 -16.36
C ILE A 238 8.42 10.87 -17.16
N LYS A 239 8.60 12.19 -17.02
CA LYS A 239 7.88 13.23 -17.78
C LYS A 239 6.34 13.05 -17.71
N GLY A 240 5.79 12.87 -16.50
CA GLY A 240 4.34 12.70 -16.27
C GLY A 240 3.77 11.34 -16.73
N LYS A 241 4.64 10.36 -17.00
CA LYS A 241 4.25 8.97 -17.25
C LYS A 241 4.85 8.08 -16.19
N VAL A 242 4.09 7.10 -15.73
CA VAL A 242 4.65 5.95 -15.03
C VAL A 242 5.22 5.01 -16.08
N ALA A 243 6.46 4.57 -15.88
CA ALA A 243 7.11 3.51 -16.63
C ALA A 243 7.40 2.35 -15.68
N ILE A 244 6.84 1.18 -15.99
CA ILE A 244 6.94 -0.03 -15.16
C ILE A 244 7.97 -0.97 -15.78
N TYR A 245 8.81 -1.52 -14.93
CA TYR A 245 9.89 -2.41 -15.30
C TYR A 245 9.83 -3.69 -14.47
N THR A 246 10.36 -4.76 -15.06
CA THR A 246 10.67 -6.01 -14.38
C THR A 246 12.17 -6.24 -14.45
N TYR A 247 12.77 -6.66 -13.35
CA TYR A 247 14.17 -7.07 -13.29
C TYR A 247 14.27 -8.47 -12.70
N ASN A 248 14.72 -9.44 -13.51
CA ASN A 248 14.95 -10.80 -13.06
C ASN A 248 16.29 -10.88 -12.34
N TRP A 249 16.26 -11.06 -11.03
CA TRP A 249 17.47 -11.00 -10.19
C TRP A 249 18.38 -12.22 -10.36
N LYS A 250 17.88 -13.31 -10.96
CA LYS A 250 18.70 -14.50 -11.26
C LYS A 250 19.42 -14.39 -12.59
N THR A 251 18.77 -13.84 -13.61
CA THR A 251 19.36 -13.74 -14.97
C THR A 251 19.99 -12.38 -15.26
N GLY A 252 19.70 -11.37 -14.45
CA GLY A 252 20.11 -9.99 -14.70
C GLY A 252 19.27 -9.27 -15.77
N GLU A 253 18.26 -9.93 -16.32
CA GLU A 253 17.46 -9.39 -17.42
C GLU A 253 16.46 -8.33 -16.92
N GLN A 254 16.51 -7.14 -17.52
CA GLN A 254 15.53 -6.08 -17.28
C GLN A 254 14.66 -5.87 -18.51
N LYS A 255 13.36 -5.69 -18.29
CA LYS A 255 12.38 -5.35 -19.33
C LYS A 255 11.49 -4.21 -18.90
N LYS A 256 10.96 -3.48 -19.88
CA LYS A 256 9.92 -2.48 -19.66
C LYS A 256 8.56 -3.13 -19.89
N ALA A 257 7.84 -3.40 -18.81
CA ALA A 257 6.57 -4.12 -18.85
C ALA A 257 5.39 -3.24 -19.29
N ALA A 258 5.38 -1.95 -18.91
CA ALA A 258 4.28 -1.05 -19.28
C ALA A 258 4.68 0.43 -19.18
N SER A 259 3.87 1.32 -19.78
CA SER A 259 3.92 2.74 -19.48
C SER A 259 2.58 3.41 -19.74
N SER A 260 2.19 4.33 -18.85
CA SER A 260 0.94 5.08 -19.00
C SER A 260 1.06 6.48 -18.42
N LYS A 261 0.27 7.42 -18.97
CA LYS A 261 0.13 8.77 -18.42
C LYS A 261 -0.64 8.73 -17.09
N ILE A 262 -0.28 9.63 -16.19
CA ILE A 262 -0.99 9.91 -14.94
C ILE A 262 -1.50 11.36 -14.95
N ASP A 263 -2.59 11.63 -14.25
CA ASP A 263 -3.21 12.97 -14.21
C ASP A 263 -2.43 13.97 -13.39
N LYS A 264 -1.77 13.49 -12.34
CA LYS A 264 -0.97 14.29 -11.44
C LYS A 264 0.34 13.57 -11.21
N LYS A 265 1.41 14.35 -11.06
CA LYS A 265 2.69 13.87 -10.54
C LYS A 265 2.43 13.01 -9.30
N ALA A 266 3.01 11.82 -9.28
CA ALA A 266 2.87 10.93 -8.14
C ALA A 266 3.44 11.63 -6.90
N LYS A 267 2.68 11.61 -5.82
CA LYS A 267 3.12 12.16 -4.54
C LYS A 267 3.85 11.04 -3.81
N GLY A 268 5.17 10.98 -3.97
CA GLY A 268 5.99 9.98 -3.29
C GLY A 268 6.22 8.70 -4.08
N ASN A 269 6.42 7.59 -3.38
CA ASN A 269 6.82 6.33 -3.97
C ASN A 269 5.74 5.69 -4.86
N LEU A 270 6.18 4.94 -5.87
CA LEU A 270 5.31 4.25 -6.82
C LEU A 270 5.21 2.77 -6.49
N MET A 271 4.45 2.43 -5.45
CA MET A 271 4.21 1.03 -5.09
C MET A 271 3.48 0.29 -6.22
N ILE A 272 4.00 -0.88 -6.57
CA ILE A 272 3.41 -1.76 -7.57
C ILE A 272 2.73 -2.94 -6.89
N TYR A 273 1.50 -3.22 -7.31
CA TYR A 273 0.83 -4.49 -7.04
C TYR A 273 0.49 -5.17 -8.36
N VAL A 274 0.64 -6.48 -8.44
CA VAL A 274 0.35 -7.26 -9.64
C VAL A 274 -0.61 -8.37 -9.25
N ASP A 275 -1.73 -8.50 -9.95
CA ASP A 275 -2.56 -9.70 -9.90
C ASP A 275 -2.64 -10.34 -11.30
N GLU A 276 -3.51 -11.35 -11.47
CA GLU A 276 -3.65 -12.06 -12.75
C GLU A 276 -3.99 -11.12 -13.91
N ASP A 277 -4.90 -10.16 -13.68
CA ASP A 277 -5.49 -9.33 -14.72
C ASP A 277 -4.77 -7.99 -14.91
N TYR A 278 -4.26 -7.41 -13.82
CA TYR A 278 -3.85 -6.01 -13.78
C TYR A 278 -2.51 -5.80 -13.06
N ILE A 279 -1.78 -4.80 -13.53
CA ILE A 279 -0.70 -4.13 -12.79
C ILE A 279 -1.27 -2.83 -12.23
N TYR A 280 -1.22 -2.67 -10.91
CA TYR A 280 -1.65 -1.47 -10.21
C TYR A 280 -0.44 -0.62 -9.83
N CYS A 281 -0.50 0.67 -10.16
CA CYS A 281 0.54 1.63 -9.82
C CYS A 281 -0.06 3.05 -9.79
N SER A 282 0.16 3.80 -8.71
CA SER A 282 -0.45 5.11 -8.51
C SER A 282 -1.99 5.04 -8.64
N GLU A 283 -2.61 5.81 -9.53
CA GLU A 283 -4.06 5.80 -9.78
C GLU A 283 -4.51 4.75 -10.81
N LEU A 284 -3.56 4.02 -11.41
CA LEU A 284 -3.78 3.19 -12.58
C LEU A 284 -4.00 1.72 -12.22
N ALA A 285 -4.86 1.07 -13.00
CA ALA A 285 -4.92 -0.36 -13.22
C ALA A 285 -4.63 -0.62 -14.71
N ILE A 286 -3.52 -1.27 -15.01
CA ILE A 286 -3.01 -1.51 -16.35
C ILE A 286 -3.26 -2.98 -16.70
N PRO A 287 -4.12 -3.30 -17.68
CA PRO A 287 -4.38 -4.69 -18.09
C PRO A 287 -3.09 -5.38 -18.49
N ARG A 288 -2.89 -6.63 -18.07
CA ARG A 288 -1.68 -7.41 -18.35
C ARG A 288 -1.69 -8.09 -19.71
N HIS A 289 -2.87 -8.37 -20.24
CA HIS A 289 -3.05 -9.01 -21.55
C HIS A 289 -3.27 -7.99 -22.69
N GLY A 290 -2.77 -6.77 -22.52
CA GLY A 290 -3.00 -5.67 -23.44
C GLY A 290 -4.33 -4.94 -23.19
N GLY A 291 -4.40 -3.71 -23.70
CA GLY A 291 -5.54 -2.81 -23.52
C GLY A 291 -5.14 -1.45 -22.95
N LYS A 292 -6.16 -0.62 -22.67
CA LYS A 292 -5.96 0.73 -22.13
C LYS A 292 -5.89 0.70 -20.60
N ALA A 293 -4.89 1.37 -20.04
CA ALA A 293 -4.83 1.63 -18.62
C ALA A 293 -6.08 2.40 -18.14
N LYS A 294 -6.63 2.00 -16.99
CA LYS A 294 -7.82 2.60 -16.38
C LYS A 294 -7.41 3.32 -15.09
N LYS A 295 -8.02 4.47 -14.81
CA LYS A 295 -7.75 5.24 -13.58
C LYS A 295 -8.68 4.83 -12.43
N VAL A 296 -8.62 3.55 -12.05
CA VAL A 296 -9.55 2.97 -11.08
C VAL A 296 -9.32 3.50 -9.67
N LEU A 297 -8.07 3.84 -9.33
CA LEU A 297 -7.66 4.27 -8.00
C LEU A 297 -7.56 5.80 -7.83
N LYS A 298 -8.04 6.59 -8.80
CA LYS A 298 -7.99 8.07 -8.76
C LYS A 298 -8.68 8.68 -7.53
N ASP A 299 -9.72 8.00 -7.04
CA ASP A 299 -10.53 8.41 -5.89
C ASP A 299 -10.20 7.64 -4.62
N ALA A 300 -9.23 6.72 -4.68
CA ALA A 300 -8.74 6.05 -3.49
C ALA A 300 -8.00 7.05 -2.59
N VAL A 301 -8.16 6.89 -1.28
CA VAL A 301 -7.36 7.61 -0.30
C VAL A 301 -5.89 7.18 -0.44
N VAL A 302 -5.02 8.17 -0.53
CA VAL A 302 -3.57 7.99 -0.42
C VAL A 302 -3.27 7.99 1.07
N CYS A 303 -2.42 7.05 1.51
CA CYS A 303 -1.95 7.00 2.89
C CYS A 303 -1.52 8.41 3.31
N PRO A 304 -2.04 8.94 4.43
CA PRO A 304 -1.63 10.24 4.91
C PRO A 304 -0.12 10.25 5.15
N GLU A 305 0.45 11.44 5.07
CA GLU A 305 1.84 11.72 5.43
C GLU A 305 1.96 11.60 6.96
N TYR A 306 2.78 10.66 7.45
CA TYR A 306 3.18 10.64 8.86
C TYR A 306 4.70 10.67 8.96
N TRP A 307 5.16 11.62 9.79
CA TRP A 307 6.54 11.90 10.20
C TRP A 307 7.54 12.16 9.05
N TYR A 308 8.46 13.11 9.24
CA TYR A 308 9.47 13.59 8.26
C TYR A 308 8.99 14.06 6.87
N GLY A 309 7.68 14.17 6.62
CA GLY A 309 7.14 14.72 5.38
C GLY A 309 7.25 13.80 4.16
N ASN A 310 7.61 12.52 4.37
CA ASN A 310 7.70 11.54 3.30
C ASN A 310 6.32 10.94 3.01
N ARG A 311 5.82 11.21 1.79
CA ARG A 311 4.57 10.60 1.33
C ARG A 311 4.88 9.24 0.73
N SER A 312 4.22 8.20 1.21
CA SER A 312 4.40 6.86 0.64
C SER A 312 3.80 6.68 -0.76
N GLY A 313 2.98 7.63 -1.24
CA GLY A 313 2.23 7.52 -2.52
C GLY A 313 1.24 6.35 -2.59
N SER A 314 1.18 5.61 -1.50
CA SER A 314 0.66 4.28 -1.31
C SER A 314 -0.85 4.39 -1.04
N ARG A 315 -1.66 3.54 -1.66
CA ARG A 315 -3.14 3.63 -1.58
C ARG A 315 -3.72 2.47 -0.78
N PHE A 316 -4.87 2.68 -0.16
CA PHE A 316 -5.62 1.62 0.52
C PHE A 316 -6.49 0.86 -0.47
N PHE A 317 -5.95 -0.25 -0.99
CA PHE A 317 -6.67 -1.14 -1.88
C PHE A 317 -6.22 -2.60 -1.70
N SER A 318 -7.06 -3.52 -2.15
CA SER A 318 -6.77 -4.94 -2.25
C SER A 318 -7.57 -5.52 -3.42
N SER A 319 -7.08 -6.57 -4.08
CA SER A 319 -7.69 -7.13 -5.29
C SER A 319 -7.77 -8.65 -5.19
N ASN A 320 -8.83 -9.23 -5.75
CA ASN A 320 -9.02 -10.67 -5.95
C ASN A 320 -9.41 -10.95 -7.41
N SER A 321 -9.74 -12.19 -7.77
CA SER A 321 -10.05 -12.56 -9.16
C SER A 321 -11.20 -11.76 -9.79
N LYS A 322 -12.18 -11.31 -9.00
CA LYS A 322 -13.40 -10.65 -9.52
C LYS A 322 -13.40 -9.14 -9.35
N TYR A 323 -12.80 -8.66 -8.25
CA TYR A 323 -13.01 -7.33 -7.74
C TYR A 323 -11.70 -6.68 -7.30
N LEU A 324 -11.66 -5.36 -7.46
CA LEU A 324 -10.73 -4.48 -6.75
C LEU A 324 -11.51 -3.71 -5.69
N TYR A 325 -11.05 -3.79 -4.45
CA TYR A 325 -11.59 -3.05 -3.32
C TYR A 325 -10.66 -1.90 -2.96
N TYR A 326 -11.21 -0.73 -2.67
CA TYR A 326 -10.41 0.41 -2.21
C TYR A 326 -11.21 1.31 -1.27
N LEU A 327 -10.52 2.06 -0.43
CA LEU A 327 -11.14 3.11 0.38
C LEU A 327 -11.11 4.44 -0.38
N ASP A 328 -12.25 5.11 -0.53
CA ASP A 328 -12.30 6.43 -1.16
C ASP A 328 -11.67 7.52 -0.26
N LYS A 329 -11.52 8.75 -0.78
CA LYS A 329 -11.01 9.92 -0.03
C LYS A 329 -11.78 10.23 1.26
N ASN A 330 -13.01 9.73 1.40
CA ASN A 330 -13.85 9.86 2.58
C ASN A 330 -13.84 8.61 3.47
N TYR A 331 -12.92 7.68 3.20
CA TYR A 331 -12.72 6.41 3.90
C TYR A 331 -13.88 5.40 3.74
N HIS A 332 -14.71 5.54 2.72
CA HIS A 332 -15.75 4.55 2.42
C HIS A 332 -15.23 3.47 1.47
N LEU A 333 -15.61 2.23 1.75
CA LEU A 333 -15.24 1.09 0.91
C LEU A 333 -15.97 1.15 -0.43
N LYS A 334 -15.20 1.02 -1.50
CA LYS A 334 -15.66 0.90 -2.89
C LYS A 334 -15.23 -0.44 -3.45
N ARG A 335 -16.04 -0.96 -4.36
CA ARG A 335 -15.77 -2.18 -5.13
C ARG A 335 -15.84 -1.86 -6.62
N TYR A 336 -14.75 -2.13 -7.32
CA TYR A 336 -14.67 -2.11 -8.77
C TYR A 336 -14.81 -3.54 -9.29
N ASP A 337 -15.79 -3.77 -10.16
CA ASP A 337 -15.98 -5.05 -10.84
C ASP A 337 -15.10 -5.10 -12.09
N LYS A 338 -14.13 -6.03 -12.09
CA LYS A 338 -13.11 -6.12 -13.14
C LYS A 338 -13.69 -6.44 -14.51
N ARG A 339 -14.79 -7.19 -14.55
CA ARG A 339 -15.47 -7.65 -15.77
C ARG A 339 -16.32 -6.54 -16.39
N THR A 340 -17.14 -5.88 -15.59
CA THR A 340 -18.10 -4.85 -16.06
C THR A 340 -17.49 -3.45 -16.07
N GLY A 341 -16.40 -3.23 -15.33
CA GLY A 341 -15.82 -1.91 -15.12
C GLY A 341 -16.63 -0.98 -14.22
N SER A 342 -17.68 -1.50 -13.56
CA SER A 342 -18.56 -0.69 -12.71
C SER A 342 -17.99 -0.52 -11.30
N VAL A 343 -18.21 0.65 -10.70
CA VAL A 343 -17.87 0.95 -9.31
C VAL A 343 -19.15 1.02 -8.48
N LYS A 344 -19.17 0.33 -7.34
CA LYS A 344 -20.26 0.42 -6.35
C LYS A 344 -19.69 0.72 -4.97
N GLY A 345 -20.48 1.45 -4.16
CA GLY A 345 -20.20 1.58 -2.73
C GLY A 345 -20.54 0.28 -2.00
N TYR A 346 -19.75 -0.06 -0.98
CA TYR A 346 -19.92 -1.29 -0.22
C TYR A 346 -19.93 -0.97 1.29
N GLY A 347 -21.06 -1.20 1.95
CA GLY A 347 -21.28 -0.77 3.33
C GLY A 347 -21.54 0.74 3.50
N LYS A 348 -22.04 1.12 4.69
CA LYS A 348 -22.31 2.53 5.07
C LYS A 348 -21.25 3.11 6.01
N GLY A 349 -20.25 2.32 6.41
CA GLY A 349 -19.24 2.71 7.39
C GLY A 349 -18.00 3.34 6.77
N LYS A 350 -17.22 4.02 7.60
CA LYS A 350 -15.84 4.40 7.28
C LYS A 350 -14.87 3.33 7.78
N TYR A 351 -13.78 3.13 7.06
CA TYR A 351 -12.77 2.12 7.33
C TYR A 351 -11.35 2.70 7.25
N MET A 352 -10.36 1.99 7.77
CA MET A 352 -8.96 2.43 7.77
C MET A 352 -8.00 1.43 7.13
N SER A 353 -8.47 0.21 6.89
CA SER A 353 -7.76 -0.78 6.09
C SER A 353 -8.76 -1.58 5.26
N VAL A 354 -8.26 -2.15 4.16
CA VAL A 354 -9.00 -3.02 3.26
C VAL A 354 -8.08 -4.11 2.75
N ASP A 355 -8.50 -5.36 2.93
CA ASP A 355 -7.79 -6.56 2.49
C ASP A 355 -8.85 -7.56 1.98
N CYS A 356 -8.66 -8.17 0.82
CA CYS A 356 -9.61 -9.15 0.29
C CYS A 356 -8.98 -10.51 0.00
N THR A 357 -9.81 -11.52 0.15
CA THR A 357 -9.58 -12.91 -0.29
C THR A 357 -10.59 -13.22 -1.40
N GLU A 358 -10.49 -14.40 -2.01
CA GLU A 358 -11.52 -14.89 -2.95
C GLU A 358 -12.89 -15.10 -2.28
N LYS A 359 -12.95 -15.16 -0.95
CA LYS A 359 -14.21 -15.36 -0.20
C LYS A 359 -14.91 -14.05 0.16
N GLY A 360 -14.20 -12.93 0.07
CA GLY A 360 -14.72 -11.61 0.43
C GLY A 360 -13.68 -10.67 1.01
N VAL A 361 -14.18 -9.55 1.55
CA VAL A 361 -13.35 -8.41 1.96
C VAL A 361 -13.41 -8.18 3.47
N TYR A 362 -12.22 -7.98 4.05
CA TYR A 362 -11.97 -7.63 5.43
C TYR A 362 -11.68 -6.14 5.54
N VAL A 363 -12.28 -5.48 6.52
CA VAL A 363 -12.03 -4.07 6.82
C VAL A 363 -11.97 -3.82 8.31
N LYS A 364 -11.08 -2.91 8.70
CA LYS A 364 -10.99 -2.36 10.06
C LYS A 364 -11.78 -1.06 10.13
N LYS A 365 -12.69 -0.96 11.11
CA LYS A 365 -13.56 0.23 11.29
C LYS A 365 -12.70 1.48 11.54
N TYR A 366 -13.05 2.58 10.88
CA TYR A 366 -12.41 3.87 11.09
C TYR A 366 -12.60 4.37 12.53
N LYS A 367 -11.51 4.77 13.18
CA LYS A 367 -11.50 5.52 14.43
C LYS A 367 -10.65 6.77 14.22
N LYS A 368 -11.24 7.95 14.46
CA LYS A 368 -10.59 9.24 14.20
C LYS A 368 -9.31 9.40 15.03
N VAL A 369 -9.32 8.99 16.30
CA VAL A 369 -8.16 9.06 17.22
C VAL A 369 -6.94 8.26 16.75
N MET A 370 -7.13 7.32 15.83
CA MET A 370 -6.05 6.48 15.30
C MET A 370 -5.36 7.10 14.06
N PHE A 371 -5.68 8.35 13.71
CA PHE A 371 -5.04 9.12 12.64
C PHE A 371 -4.23 10.33 13.16
N PRO A 372 -4.73 11.27 14.00
CA PRO A 372 -3.93 12.36 14.55
C PRO A 372 -3.66 12.10 16.04
N GLY A 373 -2.44 11.68 16.38
CA GLY A 373 -2.08 11.36 17.77
C GLY A 373 -0.72 10.70 17.99
N TYR A 374 -0.08 10.15 16.95
CA TYR A 374 1.31 9.67 17.01
C TYR A 374 2.33 10.80 16.78
N THR A 375 2.04 12.00 17.29
CA THR A 375 2.88 13.21 17.16
C THR A 375 3.37 13.74 18.51
N GLY A 376 3.27 12.92 19.57
CA GLY A 376 3.92 13.20 20.85
C GLY A 376 5.35 12.68 20.81
N SER A 377 6.30 13.46 21.33
CA SER A 377 7.71 13.13 21.52
C SER A 377 7.98 11.96 22.50
N GLY A 378 6.92 11.25 22.92
CA GLY A 378 6.98 10.02 23.70
C GLY A 378 6.75 8.85 22.75
N TRP A 379 7.85 8.26 22.33
CA TRP A 379 7.92 7.11 21.45
C TRP A 379 7.29 5.89 22.13
N TYR A 380 6.29 5.31 21.45
CA TYR A 380 5.70 3.99 21.72
C TYR A 380 5.03 3.86 23.11
N TYR A 381 3.82 3.33 23.11
CA TYR A 381 3.26 2.87 24.37
C TYR A 381 4.19 1.77 24.89
N ASP A 382 4.73 2.01 26.08
CA ASP A 382 5.06 0.96 27.03
C ASP A 382 4.02 -0.14 26.89
N ASP A 383 4.44 -1.38 26.66
CA ASP A 383 3.56 -2.53 26.86
C ASP A 383 3.02 -2.57 28.32
N ASP A 384 3.55 -1.72 29.23
CA ASP A 384 3.11 -1.50 30.61
C ASP A 384 2.06 -0.37 30.80
N ILE A 385 1.81 0.48 29.79
CA ILE A 385 0.67 1.41 29.84
C ILE A 385 -0.53 0.64 29.29
N GLU A 386 -1.59 0.54 30.09
CA GLU A 386 -2.91 0.11 29.62
C GLU A 386 -3.27 0.90 28.36
N ASP A 387 -2.90 0.41 27.18
CA ASP A 387 -3.40 0.92 25.92
C ASP A 387 -4.92 0.72 26.03
N PRO A 388 -5.70 1.82 26.17
CA PRO A 388 -7.12 1.70 26.42
C PRO A 388 -7.83 1.00 25.24
N ASP A 389 -7.13 0.79 24.11
CA ASP A 389 -7.57 0.05 22.93
C ASP A 389 -7.06 -1.41 22.83
N VAL A 390 -6.19 -1.91 23.73
CA VAL A 390 -5.85 -3.37 23.79
C VAL A 390 -7.09 -4.21 24.08
N LYS A 391 -8.08 -3.65 24.79
CA LYS A 391 -9.38 -4.28 25.03
C LYS A 391 -10.41 -3.97 23.92
N GLU A 392 -10.32 -2.84 23.23
CA GLU A 392 -11.17 -2.55 22.06
C GLU A 392 -10.53 -3.07 20.77
N ARG A 393 -10.62 -4.40 20.56
CA ARG A 393 -10.42 -5.06 19.26
C ARG A 393 -10.92 -4.14 18.15
N THR A 394 -10.04 -3.62 17.29
CA THR A 394 -10.47 -2.87 16.11
C THR A 394 -11.53 -3.71 15.43
N LYS A 395 -12.77 -3.21 15.34
CA LYS A 395 -13.92 -4.03 14.94
C LYS A 395 -13.73 -4.49 13.49
N LEU A 396 -13.08 -5.63 13.33
CA LEU A 396 -12.84 -6.30 12.06
C LEU A 396 -14.19 -6.74 11.52
N ARG A 397 -14.53 -6.24 10.34
CA ARG A 397 -15.73 -6.66 9.61
C ARG A 397 -15.30 -7.48 8.42
N PHE A 398 -16.05 -8.53 8.16
CA PHE A 398 -15.94 -9.33 6.96
C PHE A 398 -17.24 -9.20 6.19
N PHE A 399 -17.13 -8.93 4.90
CA PHE A 399 -18.25 -8.94 3.98
C PHE A 399 -18.05 -10.08 3.00
N LYS A 400 -18.94 -11.06 3.06
CA LYS A 400 -18.96 -12.21 2.15
C LYS A 400 -19.31 -11.75 0.73
N GLU A 401 -18.68 -12.36 -0.26
CA GLU A 401 -18.97 -12.15 -1.69
C GLU A 401 -20.20 -12.88 -2.20
#